data_AF-A0A091DP95-F1
#
_entry.id   AF-A0A091DP95-F1
#
_cell.length_a   1.000
_cell.length_b   1.000
_cell.length_c   1.000
_cell.angle_alpha   90.00
_cell.angle_beta   90.00
_cell.angle_gamma   90.00
#
_symmetry.space_group_name_H-M   'P 1'
#
loop_
_entity.id
_entity.type
_entity.pdbx_description
1 polymer ?
#
loop_
_entity_poly.entity_id
_entity_poly.type
_entity_poly.pdbx_seq_one_letter_code
_entity_poly.pdbx_strand_id
1 'polypeptide(L)'
;MCCDTFFILQAYCGFLRPGVPPENLSAVATGNWGCGAFGGDARLKALIQILAAAAAERDVAYFTFGDAELMRDIYSMHTFLTKRKLTVGEIYKLLLRYYNEECRNCSTPGLDIKLYPFIYHTVESCAETADQPGQRTGT
;
A
#
# COMPACT_ATOMS: atom_id res chain seq x y z
N MET A 1 -2.89 7.47 -10.71
CA MET A 1 -3.58 7.26 -9.42
C MET A 1 -5.11 7.29 -9.48
N CYS A 2 -5.79 8.27 -10.08
CA CYS A 2 -7.27 8.20 -10.18
C CYS A 2 -7.76 6.97 -10.98
N CYS A 3 -6.93 6.47 -11.90
CA CYS A 3 -7.13 5.20 -12.61
C CYS A 3 -6.65 3.96 -11.83
N ASP A 4 -5.90 4.12 -10.73
CA ASP A 4 -5.28 3.01 -10.00
C ASP A 4 -6.18 2.40 -8.92
N THR A 5 -7.21 3.13 -8.44
CA THR A 5 -8.25 2.55 -7.58
C THR A 5 -8.95 1.36 -8.25
N PHE A 6 -9.13 1.42 -9.58
CA PHE A 6 -9.66 0.32 -10.38
C PHE A 6 -8.81 -0.96 -10.27
N PHE A 7 -7.51 -0.84 -10.05
CA PHE A 7 -6.61 -1.99 -10.01
C PHE A 7 -6.73 -2.80 -8.71
N ILE A 8 -7.14 -2.21 -7.58
CA ILE A 8 -7.42 -2.98 -6.36
C ILE A 8 -8.56 -3.96 -6.65
N LEU A 9 -9.64 -3.49 -7.26
CA LEU A 9 -10.78 -4.35 -7.62
C LEU A 9 -10.40 -5.40 -8.66
N GLN A 10 -9.61 -5.02 -9.66
CA GLN A 10 -9.14 -5.97 -10.69
C GLN A 10 -8.27 -7.09 -10.09
N ALA A 11 -7.34 -6.75 -9.19
CA ALA A 11 -6.52 -7.72 -8.47
C ALA A 11 -7.39 -8.61 -7.58
N TYR A 12 -8.27 -8.00 -6.79
CA TYR A 12 -9.16 -8.70 -5.86
C TYR A 12 -10.04 -9.74 -6.57
N CYS A 13 -10.68 -9.37 -7.68
CA CYS A 13 -11.47 -10.29 -8.49
C CYS A 13 -10.63 -11.48 -9.02
N GLY A 14 -9.36 -11.25 -9.35
CA GLY A 14 -8.45 -12.32 -9.77
C GLY A 14 -8.08 -13.27 -8.62
N PHE A 15 -7.96 -12.75 -7.40
CA PHE A 15 -7.48 -13.48 -6.23
C PHE A 15 -8.59 -14.21 -5.48
N LEU A 16 -9.81 -13.65 -5.45
CA LEU A 16 -10.95 -14.19 -4.72
C LEU A 16 -11.39 -15.56 -5.28
N ARG A 17 -11.72 -16.47 -4.37
CA ARG A 17 -12.34 -17.76 -4.68
C ARG A 17 -13.53 -17.98 -3.75
N PRO A 18 -14.76 -17.61 -4.17
CA PRO A 18 -15.94 -17.74 -3.33
C PRO A 18 -16.17 -19.19 -2.88
N GLY A 19 -16.46 -19.39 -1.59
CA GLY A 19 -16.78 -20.70 -1.03
C GLY A 19 -15.57 -21.61 -0.75
N VAL A 20 -14.35 -21.14 -0.99
CA VAL A 20 -13.13 -21.85 -0.60
C VAL A 20 -12.58 -21.21 0.68
N PRO A 21 -12.32 -21.98 1.74
CA PRO A 21 -11.82 -21.42 2.98
C PRO A 21 -10.33 -21.01 2.84
N PRO A 22 -9.87 -19.99 3.58
CA PRO A 22 -8.54 -19.39 3.40
C PRO A 22 -7.37 -20.38 3.51
N GLU A 23 -7.46 -21.37 4.40
CA GLU A 23 -6.43 -22.40 4.58
C GLU A 23 -6.21 -23.29 3.36
N ASN A 24 -7.17 -23.32 2.43
CA ASN A 24 -7.08 -24.06 1.17
C ASN A 24 -6.69 -23.15 -0.01
N LEU A 25 -6.43 -21.86 0.24
CA LEU A 25 -5.97 -20.93 -0.78
C LEU A 25 -4.44 -20.90 -0.80
N SER A 26 -3.86 -21.21 -1.96
CA SER A 26 -2.42 -21.01 -2.16
C SER A 26 -2.07 -19.52 -2.14
N ALA A 27 -0.81 -19.21 -1.84
CA ALA A 27 -0.28 -17.86 -1.99
C ALA A 27 -0.40 -17.37 -3.44
N VAL A 28 -0.58 -16.06 -3.62
CA VAL A 28 -0.55 -15.40 -4.92
C VAL A 28 0.91 -15.20 -5.35
N ALA A 29 1.34 -15.95 -6.36
CA ALA A 29 2.62 -15.71 -7.04
C ALA A 29 2.46 -14.59 -8.07
N THR A 30 3.11 -13.45 -7.86
CA THR A 30 2.97 -12.25 -8.71
C THR A 30 4.25 -11.42 -8.80
N GLY A 31 4.22 -10.27 -9.48
CA GLY A 31 5.35 -9.34 -9.55
C GLY A 31 4.93 -7.96 -10.08
N ASN A 32 5.81 -7.35 -10.89
CA ASN A 32 5.71 -5.97 -11.39
C ASN A 32 4.60 -5.77 -12.45
N TRP A 33 3.35 -6.02 -12.05
CA TRP A 33 2.19 -6.01 -12.92
C TRP A 33 1.90 -4.61 -13.48
N GLY A 34 2.01 -4.46 -14.80
CA GLY A 34 1.73 -3.20 -15.49
C GLY A 34 2.83 -2.14 -15.38
N CYS A 35 4.05 -2.51 -14.97
CA CYS A 35 5.14 -1.55 -14.69
C CYS A 35 6.16 -1.38 -15.82
N GLY A 36 6.15 -2.26 -16.83
CA GLY A 36 7.03 -2.15 -18.00
C GLY A 36 6.45 -1.22 -19.06
N ALA A 37 6.03 -1.78 -20.20
CA ALA A 37 5.48 -1.02 -21.33
C ALA A 37 4.25 -0.15 -20.97
N PHE A 38 3.52 -0.50 -19.91
CA PHE A 38 2.35 0.25 -19.44
C PHE A 38 2.70 1.41 -18.48
N GLY A 39 3.97 1.56 -18.10
CA GLY A 39 4.48 2.73 -17.36
C GLY A 39 3.98 2.87 -15.92
N GLY A 40 3.41 1.83 -15.31
CA GLY A 40 2.95 1.87 -13.92
C GLY A 40 4.09 1.90 -12.90
N ASP A 41 3.88 2.58 -11.76
CA ASP A 41 4.83 2.57 -10.66
C ASP A 41 4.83 1.22 -9.91
N ALA A 42 5.99 0.58 -9.81
CA ALA A 42 6.11 -0.76 -9.22
C ALA A 42 5.85 -0.81 -7.72
N ARG A 43 6.20 0.24 -6.96
CA ARG A 43 5.96 0.32 -5.52
C ARG A 43 4.47 0.47 -5.24
N LEU A 44 3.78 1.32 -6.00
CA LEU A 44 2.33 1.47 -5.95
C LEU A 44 1.62 0.17 -6.34
N LYS A 45 2.01 -0.48 -7.45
CA LYS A 45 1.39 -1.74 -7.90
C LYS A 45 1.63 -2.89 -6.93
N ALA A 46 2.79 -2.96 -6.29
CA ALA A 46 3.05 -3.94 -5.23
C ALA A 46 2.11 -3.74 -4.05
N LEU A 47 1.98 -2.51 -3.55
CA LEU A 47 1.11 -2.20 -2.42
C LEU A 47 -0.37 -2.46 -2.74
N ILE A 48 -0.84 -2.12 -3.95
CA ILE A 48 -2.19 -2.44 -4.43
C ILE A 48 -2.46 -3.95 -4.41
N GLN A 49 -1.51 -4.76 -4.90
CA GLN A 49 -1.65 -6.21 -4.92
C GLN A 49 -1.65 -6.80 -3.51
N ILE A 50 -0.82 -6.28 -2.60
CA ILE A 50 -0.82 -6.67 -1.18
C ILE A 50 -2.18 -6.37 -0.54
N LEU A 51 -2.75 -5.19 -0.77
CA LEU A 51 -4.08 -4.84 -0.24
C LEU A 51 -5.18 -5.74 -0.78
N ALA A 52 -5.16 -6.03 -2.08
CA ALA A 52 -6.12 -6.92 -2.72
C ALA A 52 -6.00 -8.36 -2.21
N ALA A 53 -4.78 -8.85 -2.00
CA ALA A 53 -4.54 -10.20 -1.45
C ALA A 53 -4.96 -10.29 0.01
N ALA A 54 -4.67 -9.27 0.83
CA ALA A 54 -5.13 -9.19 2.21
C ALA A 54 -6.67 -9.17 2.30
N ALA A 55 -7.35 -8.42 1.43
CA ALA A 55 -8.81 -8.42 1.34
C ALA A 55 -9.40 -9.75 0.87
N ALA A 56 -8.63 -10.54 0.11
CA ALA A 56 -9.01 -11.88 -0.34
C ALA A 56 -8.52 -13.01 0.59
N GLU A 57 -7.93 -12.66 1.74
CA GLU A 57 -7.36 -13.60 2.72
C GLU A 57 -6.30 -14.54 2.14
N ARG A 58 -5.37 -13.98 1.34
CA ARG A 58 -4.28 -14.73 0.71
C ARG A 58 -2.92 -14.10 0.95
N ASP A 59 -1.93 -14.96 1.17
CA ASP A 59 -0.53 -14.57 1.18
C ASP A 59 -0.03 -14.18 -0.23
N VAL A 60 1.08 -13.44 -0.29
CA VAL A 60 1.70 -12.98 -1.54
C VAL A 60 3.16 -13.44 -1.61
N ALA A 61 3.51 -14.08 -2.72
CA ALA A 61 4.89 -14.29 -3.14
C ALA A 61 5.20 -13.32 -4.29
N TYR A 62 5.93 -12.23 -3.98
CA TYR A 62 6.23 -11.16 -4.93
C TYR A 62 7.62 -11.31 -5.55
N PHE A 63 7.69 -11.43 -6.86
CA PHE A 63 8.92 -11.55 -7.63
C PHE A 63 9.28 -10.21 -8.29
N THR A 64 10.41 -9.63 -7.89
CA THR A 64 10.88 -8.32 -8.41
C THR A 64 11.76 -8.43 -9.66
N PHE A 65 11.96 -9.65 -10.17
CA PHE A 65 12.71 -9.91 -11.41
C PHE A 65 14.12 -9.30 -11.45
N GLY A 66 14.88 -9.48 -10.37
CA GLY A 66 16.28 -9.02 -10.26
C GLY A 66 16.45 -7.64 -9.63
N ASP A 67 15.36 -6.90 -9.41
CA ASP A 67 15.41 -5.63 -8.70
C ASP A 67 15.45 -5.85 -7.17
N ALA A 68 16.67 -5.86 -6.63
CA ALA A 68 16.91 -6.04 -5.21
C ALA A 68 16.54 -4.82 -4.36
N GLU A 69 16.53 -3.62 -4.95
CA GLU A 69 16.14 -2.39 -4.23
C GLU A 69 14.63 -2.37 -4.03
N LEU A 70 13.87 -2.61 -5.10
CA LEU A 70 12.42 -2.74 -5.03
C LEU A 70 11.99 -3.83 -4.04
N MET A 71 12.70 -4.96 -4.01
CA MET A 71 12.45 -6.04 -3.05
C MET A 71 12.57 -5.54 -1.60
N ARG A 72 13.67 -4.86 -1.27
CA ARG A 72 13.89 -4.29 0.06
C ARG A 72 12.82 -3.27 0.42
N ASP A 73 12.44 -2.42 -0.53
CA ASP A 73 11.44 -1.38 -0.31
C ASP A 73 10.06 -1.97 -0.03
N ILE A 74 9.61 -2.93 -0.86
CA ILE A 74 8.34 -3.62 -0.66
C ILE A 74 8.33 -4.34 0.68
N TYR A 75 9.40 -5.07 1.01
CA TYR A 75 9.53 -5.76 2.29
C TYR A 75 9.47 -4.80 3.49
N SER A 76 10.20 -3.68 3.41
CA SER A 76 10.26 -2.69 4.49
C SER A 76 8.91 -2.03 4.71
N MET A 77 8.24 -1.62 3.62
CA MET A 77 6.91 -1.02 3.69
C MET A 77 5.88 -2.00 4.25
N HIS A 78 5.83 -3.24 3.75
CA HIS A 78 4.93 -4.27 4.28
C HIS A 78 5.18 -4.51 5.78
N THR A 79 6.45 -4.66 6.17
CA THR A 79 6.83 -4.87 7.57
C THR A 79 6.40 -3.70 8.46
N PHE A 80 6.58 -2.47 7.99
CA PHE A 80 6.18 -1.25 8.70
C PHE A 80 4.67 -1.19 8.94
N LEU A 81 3.89 -1.38 7.88
CA LEU A 81 2.42 -1.34 7.95
C LEU A 81 1.88 -2.45 8.86
N THR A 82 2.41 -3.67 8.74
CA THR A 82 2.00 -4.83 9.54
C THR A 82 2.37 -4.68 11.01
N LYS A 83 3.58 -4.19 11.34
CA LYS A 83 4.00 -3.93 12.74
C LYS A 83 3.11 -2.92 13.44
N ARG A 84 2.62 -1.91 12.70
CA ARG A 84 1.70 -0.89 13.21
C ARG A 84 0.23 -1.31 13.14
N LYS A 85 -0.05 -2.54 12.66
CA LYS A 85 -1.40 -3.12 12.54
C LYS A 85 -2.37 -2.27 11.71
N LEU A 86 -1.87 -1.62 10.67
CA LEU A 86 -2.74 -0.86 9.75
C LEU A 86 -3.62 -1.83 8.96
N THR A 87 -4.91 -1.54 8.94
CA THR A 87 -5.91 -2.27 8.16
C THR A 87 -5.86 -1.88 6.68
N VAL A 88 -6.43 -2.73 5.82
CA VAL A 88 -6.57 -2.44 4.38
C VAL A 88 -7.23 -1.08 4.14
N GLY A 89 -8.27 -0.75 4.91
CA GLY A 89 -9.00 0.52 4.79
C GLY A 89 -8.15 1.74 5.17
N GLU A 90 -7.29 1.63 6.20
CA GLU A 90 -6.39 2.72 6.60
C GLU A 90 -5.31 2.96 5.55
N ILE A 91 -4.70 1.91 5.02
CA ILE A 91 -3.69 2.02 3.96
C ILE A 91 -4.33 2.61 2.70
N TYR A 92 -5.54 2.18 2.35
CA TYR A 92 -6.28 2.76 1.23
C TYR A 92 -6.54 4.26 1.40
N LYS A 93 -6.90 4.70 2.62
CA LYS A 93 -7.03 6.14 2.93
C LYS A 93 -5.71 6.89 2.77
N LEU A 94 -4.56 6.30 3.13
CA LEU A 94 -3.24 6.90 2.88
C LEU A 94 -2.95 7.08 1.39
N LEU A 95 -3.32 6.10 0.55
CA LEU A 95 -3.22 6.23 -0.91
C LEU A 95 -4.07 7.38 -1.45
N LEU A 96 -5.31 7.51 -0.96
CA LEU A 96 -6.19 8.62 -1.34
C LEU A 96 -5.64 9.98 -0.88
N ARG A 97 -5.05 10.05 0.31
CA ARG A 97 -4.38 11.26 0.80
C ARG A 97 -3.20 11.65 -0.07
N TYR A 98 -2.29 10.71 -0.36
CA TYR A 98 -1.16 10.94 -1.26
C TYR A 98 -1.61 11.46 -2.63
N TYR A 99 -2.68 10.90 -3.19
CA TYR A 99 -3.23 11.41 -4.45
C TYR A 99 -3.70 12.87 -4.35
N ASN A 100 -4.43 13.22 -3.29
CA ASN A 100 -4.99 14.56 -3.14
C ASN A 100 -3.93 15.62 -2.80
N GLU A 101 -2.96 15.27 -1.95
CA GLU A 101 -1.93 16.17 -1.46
C GLU A 101 -0.81 16.37 -2.50
N GLU A 102 -0.34 15.28 -3.12
CA GLU A 102 0.88 15.31 -3.94
C GLU A 102 0.59 15.27 -5.45
N CYS A 103 -0.47 14.57 -5.88
CA CYS A 103 -0.69 14.30 -7.32
C CYS A 103 -1.72 15.20 -7.98
N ARG A 104 -2.78 15.60 -7.27
CA ARG A 104 -3.93 16.30 -7.86
C ARG A 104 -3.58 17.66 -8.45
N ASN A 105 -2.63 18.37 -7.85
CA ASN A 105 -2.22 19.72 -8.24
C ASN A 105 -0.81 19.76 -8.87
N CYS A 106 -0.23 18.61 -9.19
CA CYS A 106 1.14 18.52 -9.68
C CYS A 106 1.23 19.11 -11.10
N SER A 107 1.87 20.29 -11.21
CA SER A 107 2.09 20.98 -12.48
C SER A 107 3.43 20.60 -13.14
N THR A 108 4.27 19.82 -12.46
CA THR A 108 5.59 19.39 -12.91
C THR A 108 5.63 17.87 -13.14
N PRO A 109 6.50 17.37 -14.04
CA PRO A 109 6.57 15.94 -14.37
C PRO A 109 7.13 15.04 -13.26
N GLY A 110 7.52 15.60 -12.12
CA GLY A 110 8.09 14.88 -10.99
C GLY A 110 7.41 15.28 -9.69
N LEU A 111 6.83 14.30 -9.01
CA LEU A 111 6.34 14.46 -7.64
C LEU A 111 7.52 14.82 -6.73
N ASP A 112 7.40 15.91 -5.96
CA ASP A 112 8.42 16.31 -4.96
C ASP A 112 8.58 15.21 -3.88
N ILE A 113 7.52 14.45 -3.59
CA ILE A 113 7.53 13.37 -2.61
C ILE A 113 7.05 12.05 -3.25
N LYS A 114 7.83 10.97 -3.07
CA LYS A 114 7.45 9.60 -3.50
C LYS A 114 6.49 8.95 -2.51
N LEU A 115 5.71 7.97 -2.99
CA LEU A 115 4.66 7.29 -2.21
C LEU A 115 5.14 6.72 -0.87
N TYR A 116 6.23 5.95 -0.86
CA TYR A 116 6.69 5.28 0.36
C TYR A 116 7.17 6.26 1.43
N PRO A 117 8.05 7.24 1.11
CA PRO A 117 8.37 8.32 2.03
C PRO A 117 7.15 9.06 2.59
N PHE A 118 6.16 9.37 1.74
CA PHE A 118 4.92 10.00 2.18
C PHE A 118 4.17 9.16 3.22
N ILE A 119 4.07 7.84 3.00
CA ILE A 119 3.40 6.91 3.93
C ILE A 119 4.14 6.87 5.26
N TYR A 120 5.48 6.73 5.26
CA TYR A 120 6.27 6.71 6.49
C TYR A 120 6.03 7.98 7.31
N HIS A 121 6.24 9.14 6.71
CA HIS A 121 6.05 10.44 7.36
C HIS A 121 4.64 10.58 7.94
N THR A 122 3.62 10.30 7.14
CA THR A 122 2.22 10.47 7.56
C THR A 122 1.86 9.57 8.75
N VAL A 123 2.30 8.31 8.73
CA VAL A 123 2.01 7.35 9.82
C VAL A 123 2.80 7.68 11.09
N GLU A 124 4.01 8.19 10.96
CA GLU A 124 4.82 8.64 12.10
C GLU A 124 4.25 9.89 12.77
N SER A 125 3.88 10.92 12.00
CA SER A 125 3.26 12.14 12.55
C SER A 125 1.91 11.87 13.22
N CYS A 126 1.14 10.89 12.73
CA CYS A 126 -0.11 10.47 13.38
C CYS A 126 0.13 9.69 14.69
N ALA A 127 1.26 8.99 14.84
CA ALA A 127 1.59 8.29 16.08
C ALA A 127 1.98 9.26 17.20
N GLU A 128 2.70 10.34 16.87
CA GLU A 128 3.13 11.35 17.84
C GLU A 128 1.96 12.18 18.42
N THR A 129 0.91 12.39 17.62
CA THR A 129 -0.29 13.13 18.04
C THR A 129 -1.23 12.32 18.94
N ALA A 130 -1.10 10.99 18.97
CA ALA A 130 -1.90 10.11 19.82
C ALA A 130 -1.33 9.95 21.24
N ASP A 131 -0.09 10.38 21.49
CA ASP A 131 0.65 10.12 22.74
C ASP A 131 0.72 11.33 23.69
N GLN A 132 -0.08 12.39 23.48
CA GLN A 132 -0.20 13.50 24.45
C GLN A 132 -1.35 13.24 25.45
N PRO A 133 -1.06 12.94 26.73
CA PRO A 133 -2.08 12.83 27.76
C PRO A 133 -2.55 14.23 28.15
N GLY A 134 -3.86 14.48 28.06
CA GLY A 134 -4.48 15.72 28.48
C GLY A 134 -4.09 16.09 29.92
N GLN A 135 -3.38 17.21 30.05
CA GLN A 135 -3.02 17.80 31.33
C GLN A 135 -4.30 18.34 31.99
N ARG A 136 -4.86 17.60 32.95
CA ARG A 136 -5.93 18.08 33.83
C ARG A 136 -5.37 19.17 34.74
N THR A 137 -5.65 20.42 34.43
CA THR A 137 -5.63 21.51 35.41
C THR A 137 -6.87 21.41 36.28
N GLY A 138 -6.69 20.97 37.52
CA GLY A 138 -7.69 21.09 38.59
C GLY A 138 -7.19 22.09 39.60
N THR A 139 -7.78 23.29 39.59
CA THR A 139 -7.80 24.28 40.68
C THR A 139 -8.45 23.72 41.93
#